data_AF-A0A1J3I1V9-F1
#
_entry.id   AF-A0A1J3I1V9-F1
#
_cell.length_a   1.000
_cell.length_b   1.000
_cell.length_c   1.000
_cell.angle_alpha   90.00
_cell.angle_beta   90.00
_cell.angle_gamma   90.00
#
_symmetry.space_group_name_H-M   'P 1'
#
loop_
_entity.id
_entity.type
_entity.pdbx_description
1 polymer ?
#
loop_
_entity_poly.entity_id
_entity_poly.type
_entity_poly.pdbx_seq_one_letter_code
_entity_poly.pdbx_strand_id
1 'polypeptide(L)'
;SFSVEMPNLQRLSIVDKCNSGCGQELDYTIVINAPSLKYLSFVELYGDLCLSGNMPEVVEANVSVVHESPEKLLESLTSVKRLCLCLAA
;
A
#
# COMPACT_ATOMS: atom_id res chain seq x y z
N SER A 1 1.88 9.08 -10.36
CA SER A 1 1.99 7.68 -9.90
C SER A 1 3.45 7.24 -9.94
N PHE A 2 3.86 6.37 -9.02
CA PHE A 2 5.20 5.79 -8.91
C PHE A 2 5.09 4.28 -9.09
N SER A 3 5.94 3.66 -9.92
CA SER A 3 5.88 2.22 -10.20
C SER A 3 7.04 1.48 -9.54
N VAL A 4 6.73 0.39 -8.85
CA VAL A 4 7.72 -0.55 -8.28
C VAL A 4 7.73 -1.80 -9.14
N GLU A 5 8.74 -1.92 -10.02
CA GLU A 5 8.93 -3.07 -10.89
C GLU A 5 10.07 -3.94 -10.38
N MET A 6 9.74 -4.93 -9.56
CA MET A 6 10.73 -5.85 -9.00
C MET A 6 10.19 -7.28 -8.96
N PRO A 7 10.45 -8.10 -10.01
CA PRO A 7 9.79 -9.40 -10.15
C PRO A 7 10.13 -10.39 -9.04
N ASN A 8 11.35 -10.33 -8.50
CA ASN A 8 11.83 -11.26 -7.48
C ASN A 8 11.64 -10.75 -6.03
N LEU A 9 11.06 -9.56 -5.85
CA LEU A 9 10.92 -8.95 -4.52
C LEU A 9 9.91 -9.75 -3.69
N GLN A 10 10.33 -10.28 -2.54
CA GLN A 10 9.47 -11.09 -1.67
C GLN A 10 8.87 -10.30 -0.50
N ARG A 11 9.49 -9.18 -0.12
CA ARG A 11 9.08 -8.35 1.02
C ARG A 11 9.15 -6.88 0.64
N LEU A 12 8.10 -6.14 0.93
CA LEU A 12 8.02 -4.70 0.67
C LEU A 12 7.46 -3.99 1.90
N SER A 13 8.10 -2.89 2.28
CA SER A 13 7.63 -1.98 3.32
C SER A 13 7.60 -0.56 2.79
N ILE A 14 6.45 0.08 2.87
CA ILE A 14 6.24 1.47 2.46
C ILE A 14 5.75 2.24 3.68
N VAL A 15 6.38 3.38 3.95
CA VAL A 15 6.01 4.29 5.03
C VAL A 15 5.95 5.68 4.45
N ASP A 16 4.74 6.23 4.37
CA ASP A 16 4.55 7.64 4.05
C ASP A 16 4.77 8.48 5.30
N LYS A 17 5.64 9.49 5.17
CA LYS A 17 5.98 10.44 6.24
C LYS A 17 5.76 11.90 5.83
N CYS A 18 5.18 12.16 4.66
CA CYS A 18 5.03 13.51 4.14
C CYS A 18 4.03 14.34 4.95
N ASN A 19 4.54 15.25 5.78
CA ASN A 19 3.71 16.21 6.49
C ASN A 19 3.07 17.19 5.48
N SER A 20 1.76 17.32 5.50
CA SER A 20 0.88 18.10 4.59
C SER A 20 1.16 19.62 4.52
N GLY A 21 2.32 20.09 4.98
CA GLY A 21 2.78 21.47 4.82
C GLY A 21 3.15 21.88 3.39
N CYS A 22 3.09 20.94 2.43
CA CYS A 22 3.40 21.18 1.03
C CYS A 22 2.18 21.60 0.18
N GLY A 23 1.06 22.04 0.77
CA GLY A 23 0.01 22.82 0.09
C GLY A 23 -0.58 22.27 -1.22
N GLN A 24 -0.35 21.01 -1.55
CA GLN A 24 -0.90 20.33 -2.71
C GLN A 24 -1.35 18.96 -2.24
N GLU A 25 -2.66 18.79 -2.11
CA GLU A 25 -3.31 17.47 -2.15
C GLU A 25 -2.91 16.84 -3.49
N LEU A 26 -1.93 15.96 -3.44
CA LEU A 26 -1.50 15.22 -4.61
C LEU A 26 -1.77 13.77 -4.29
N ASP A 27 -2.87 13.25 -4.83
CA ASP A 27 -3.16 11.82 -4.80
C ASP A 27 -2.01 11.09 -5.53
N TYR A 28 -1.08 10.53 -4.75
CA TYR A 28 0.01 9.72 -5.27
C TYR A 28 -0.40 8.26 -5.24
N THR A 29 -0.50 7.64 -6.41
CA THR A 29 -0.67 6.19 -6.51
C THR A 29 0.69 5.50 -6.64
N ILE A 30 0.96 4.53 -5.76
CA ILE A 30 2.03 3.55 -5.96
C ILE A 30 1.46 2.32 -6.65
N VAL A 31 2.02 2.00 -7.81
CA VAL A 31 1.69 0.79 -8.57
C VAL A 31 2.74 -0.26 -8.28
N ILE A 32 2.35 -1.40 -7.70
CA ILE A 32 3.26 -2.49 -7.34
C ILE A 32 3.14 -3.60 -8.38
N ASN A 33 4.24 -3.84 -9.10
CA ASN A 33 4.41 -4.99 -9.98
C ASN A 33 5.53 -5.89 -9.44
N ALA A 34 5.15 -6.70 -8.45
CA ALA A 34 6.03 -7.65 -7.76
C ALA A 34 5.31 -9.00 -7.63
N PRO A 35 5.27 -9.83 -8.70
CA PRO A 35 4.55 -11.09 -8.72
C PRO A 35 4.97 -12.06 -7.60
N SER A 36 6.23 -12.07 -7.19
CA SER A 36 6.73 -12.92 -6.10
C SER A 36 6.63 -12.30 -4.70
N LEU A 37 5.89 -11.19 -4.56
CA LEU A 37 5.73 -10.51 -3.28
C LEU A 37 4.89 -11.37 -2.33
N LYS A 38 5.43 -11.65 -1.15
CA LYS A 38 4.79 -12.49 -0.12
C LYS A 38 4.35 -11.69 1.09
N TYR A 39 5.08 -10.62 1.41
CA TYR A 39 4.82 -9.81 2.59
C TYR A 39 4.77 -8.33 2.22
N LEU A 40 3.66 -7.69 2.59
CA LEU A 40 3.45 -6.26 2.41
C LEU A 40 3.26 -5.57 3.76
N SER A 41 4.00 -4.50 4.01
CA SER A 41 3.73 -3.56 5.09
C SER A 41 3.51 -2.18 4.49
N PHE A 42 2.37 -1.56 4.80
CA PHE A 42 1.99 -0.26 4.31
C PHE A 42 1.53 0.62 5.47
N VAL A 43 2.19 1.75 5.66
CA VAL A 43 1.84 2.74 6.68
C VAL A 43 1.70 4.08 6.00
N GLU A 44 0.49 4.61 6.00
CA GLU A 44 0.14 5.93 5.52
C GLU A 44 -0.24 6.81 6.72
N LEU A 45 0.40 7.97 6.84
CA LEU A 45 0.19 8.87 7.97
C LEU A 45 -0.61 10.13 7.62
N TYR A 46 -0.71 10.48 6.33
CA TYR A 46 -1.22 11.80 5.91
C TYR A 46 -2.30 11.77 4.83
N GLY A 47 -2.57 10.62 4.20
CA GLY A 47 -3.77 10.44 3.38
C GLY A 47 -3.64 10.59 1.88
N ASP A 48 -2.43 10.82 1.38
CA ASP A 48 -2.20 11.15 -0.02
C ASP A 48 -1.76 9.93 -0.85
N LEU A 49 -1.76 8.72 -0.28
CA LEU A 49 -1.07 7.55 -0.84
C LEU A 49 -2.02 6.37 -1.09
N CYS A 50 -2.41 6.23 -2.36
CA CYS A 50 -3.12 5.06 -2.85
C CYS A 50 -2.15 3.93 -3.26
N LEU A 51 -2.54 2.68 -3.00
CA LEU A 51 -1.84 1.48 -3.53
C LEU A 51 -2.70 0.78 -4.57
N SER A 52 -2.07 0.35 -5.66
CA SER A 52 -2.69 -0.51 -6.67
C SER A 52 -1.67 -1.50 -7.22
N GLY A 53 -2.11 -2.67 -7.66
CA GLY A 53 -1.22 -3.64 -8.29
C GLY A 53 -1.73 -5.07 -8.21
N ASN A 54 -1.22 -5.93 -9.09
CA ASN A 54 -1.49 -7.35 -9.05
C ASN A 54 -0.40 -8.05 -8.22
N MET A 55 -0.76 -8.48 -7.02
CA MET A 55 0.15 -9.12 -6.08
C MET A 55 -0.37 -10.53 -5.73
N PRO A 56 -0.30 -11.48 -6.69
CA PRO A 56 -0.99 -12.77 -6.59
C PRO A 56 -0.45 -13.69 -5.48
N GLU A 57 0.76 -13.43 -4.96
CA GLU A 57 1.42 -14.29 -3.97
C GLU A 57 1.46 -13.72 -2.54
N VAL A 58 0.85 -12.54 -2.28
CA VAL A 58 0.94 -11.92 -0.95
C VAL A 58 0.19 -12.80 0.06
N VAL A 59 0.93 -13.32 1.03
CA VAL A 59 0.36 -14.15 2.09
C VAL A 59 0.01 -13.34 3.33
N GLU A 60 0.73 -12.24 3.56
CA GLU A 60 0.60 -11.40 4.75
C GLU A 60 0.68 -9.93 4.38
N ALA A 61 -0.32 -9.17 4.85
CA ALA A 61 -0.39 -7.73 4.68
C ALA A 61 -0.64 -7.05 6.04
N ASN A 62 0.19 -6.06 6.36
CA ASN A 62 -0.02 -5.12 7.46
C ASN A 62 -0.28 -3.73 6.88
N VAL A 63 -1.47 -3.19 7.14
CA VAL A 63 -1.94 -1.93 6.54
C VAL A 63 -2.41 -1.00 7.65
N SER A 64 -1.83 0.20 7.70
CA SER A 64 -2.23 1.27 8.60
C SER A 64 -2.48 2.54 7.78
N VAL A 65 -3.71 3.04 7.76
CA VAL A 65 -4.13 4.21 6.96
C VAL A 65 -4.93 5.20 7.81
N VAL A 66 -4.72 6.50 7.57
CA VAL A 66 -5.25 7.59 8.41
C VAL A 66 -6.38 8.39 7.74
N HIS A 67 -6.46 8.47 6.41
CA HIS A 67 -7.31 9.49 5.76
C HIS A 67 -8.21 8.99 4.62
N GLU A 68 -7.85 7.92 3.91
CA GLU A 68 -8.62 7.47 2.73
C GLU A 68 -9.20 6.05 2.86
N SER A 69 -10.22 5.81 2.02
CA SER A 69 -10.95 4.55 1.99
C SER A 69 -9.98 3.41 1.65
N PRO A 70 -9.75 2.46 2.59
CA PRO A 70 -8.85 1.34 2.34
C PRO A 70 -9.37 0.41 1.23
N GLU A 71 -10.59 0.62 0.74
CA GLU A 71 -11.31 -0.19 -0.24
C GLU A 71 -10.47 -0.49 -1.48
N LYS A 72 -9.89 0.52 -2.13
CA LYS A 72 -9.06 0.33 -3.33
C LYS A 72 -7.80 -0.50 -3.07
N LEU A 73 -7.18 -0.31 -1.91
CA LEU A 73 -6.05 -1.11 -1.48
C LEU A 73 -6.49 -2.55 -1.20
N LEU A 74 -7.61 -2.74 -0.50
CA LEU A 74 -8.16 -4.06 -0.19
C LEU A 74 -8.57 -4.84 -1.46
N GLU A 75 -9.10 -4.15 -2.48
CA GLU A 75 -9.39 -4.75 -3.79
C GLU A 75 -8.14 -5.33 -4.47
N SER A 76 -6.96 -4.77 -4.19
CA SER A 76 -5.68 -5.22 -4.74
C SER A 76 -5.11 -6.46 -3.99
N LEU A 77 -5.60 -6.74 -2.79
CA LEU A 77 -5.09 -7.74 -1.86
C LEU A 77 -5.87 -9.07 -1.90
N THR A 78 -6.22 -9.53 -3.09
CA THR A 78 -7.10 -10.70 -3.30
C THR A 78 -6.52 -12.05 -2.85
N SER A 79 -5.20 -12.16 -2.70
CA SER A 79 -4.48 -13.39 -2.36
C SER A 79 -4.16 -13.56 -0.87
N VAL A 80 -4.43 -12.52 -0.06
CA VAL A 80 -3.97 -12.43 1.33
C VAL A 80 -4.60 -13.48 2.24
N LYS A 81 -3.76 -14.15 3.04
CA LYS A 81 -4.19 -15.14 4.05
C LYS A 81 -4.20 -14.58 5.47
N ARG A 82 -3.35 -13.58 5.74
CA ARG A 82 -3.25 -12.88 7.02
C ARG A 82 -3.26 -11.38 6.78
N LEU A 83 -4.28 -10.71 7.31
CA LEU A 83 -4.48 -9.28 7.15
C LEU A 83 -4.54 -8.61 8.52
N CYS A 84 -3.72 -7.59 8.73
CA CYS A 84 -3.81 -6.67 9.86
C CYS A 84 -4.17 -5.29 9.33
N LEU A 85 -5.23 -4.69 9.87
CA LEU A 85 -5.75 -3.38 9.46
C LEU A 85 -5.82 -2.45 10.67
N CYS A 86 -5.25 -1.26 10.52
CA CYS A 86 -5.44 -0.13 11.42
C CYS A 86 -6.03 1.02 10.61
N LEU A 87 -7.26 1.41 10.94
CA LEU A 87 -7.99 2.47 10.25
C LEU A 87 -8.25 3.60 11.26
N ALA A 88 -7.97 4.85 10.90
CA ALA A 88 -8.47 5.98 11.67
C ALA A 88 -9.99 6.10 11.50
N ALA A 89 -10.68 6.48 12.58
CA ALA A 89 -12.13 6.61 12.66
C ALA A 89 -12.60 8.03 12.34
#